data_AF-A0A9E4WU00-F1
#
_entry.id   AF-A0A9E4WU00-F1
#
_cell.length_a   1.000
_cell.length_b   1.000
_cell.length_c   1.000
_cell.angle_alpha   90.00
_cell.angle_beta   90.00
_cell.angle_gamma   90.00
#
_symmetry.space_group_name_H-M   'P 1'
#
loop_
_entity.id
_entity.type
_entity.pdbx_description
1 polymer ?
#
loop_
_entity_poly.entity_id
_entity_poly.type
_entity_poly.pdbx_seq_one_letter_code
_entity_poly.pdbx_strand_id
1 'polypeptide(L)'
;MPRICTVCSHIDRRAIDNALIAGDSFRKVAARFDTSTGALQRHKGDHLPANLAKAHDANEVAHGDDLLDQVRSLQGKALAILTKAEAAGDLRGALGAIRETRGTLDLLAKLLGMMNNKPDPPGDQPPVRIHTIIYVSPGSEQEPPTVVEGSGQMVG
;
A
#
# COMPACT_ATOMS: atom_id res chain seq x y z
N MET A 1 3.97 -40.35 33.57
CA MET A 1 2.81 -39.52 33.99
C MET A 1 2.62 -38.40 32.97
N PRO A 2 1.44 -38.21 32.36
CA PRO A 2 1.21 -37.06 31.49
C PRO A 2 1.34 -35.77 32.31
N ARG A 3 2.15 -34.82 31.82
CA ARG A 3 2.31 -33.52 32.47
C ARG A 3 1.03 -32.71 32.28
N ILE A 4 0.37 -32.33 33.37
CA ILE A 4 -0.78 -31.42 33.32
C ILE A 4 -0.30 -30.07 32.77
N CYS A 5 -1.01 -29.53 31.79
CA CYS A 5 -0.70 -28.20 31.28
C CYS A 5 -1.09 -27.15 32.33
N THR A 6 -0.09 -26.43 32.85
CA THR A 6 -0.28 -25.36 33.84
C THR A 6 -1.01 -24.15 33.26
N VAL A 7 -0.92 -23.93 31.94
CA VAL A 7 -1.66 -22.85 31.26
C VAL A 7 -3.15 -23.18 31.16
N CYS A 8 -3.50 -24.46 30.92
CA CYS A 8 -4.90 -24.90 30.89
C CYS A 8 -5.62 -24.75 32.23
N SER A 9 -4.88 -24.78 33.34
CA SER A 9 -5.37 -24.62 34.72
C SER A 9 -5.14 -23.21 35.28
N HIS A 10 -4.57 -22.31 34.47
CA HIS A 10 -4.31 -20.93 34.88
C HIS A 10 -5.61 -20.14 34.99
N ILE A 11 -5.72 -19.27 36.01
CA ILE A 11 -6.91 -18.42 36.22
C ILE A 11 -7.16 -17.49 35.02
N ASP A 12 -6.09 -16.94 34.45
CA ASP A 12 -6.12 -16.07 33.28
C ASP A 12 -5.99 -16.82 31.95
N ARG A 13 -6.35 -18.11 31.87
CA ARG A 13 -6.21 -18.93 30.67
C ARG A 13 -6.72 -18.22 29.41
N ARG A 14 -7.92 -17.62 29.47
CA ARG A 14 -8.51 -16.93 28.32
C ARG A 14 -7.66 -15.73 27.85
N ALA A 15 -7.07 -14.99 28.79
CA ALA A 15 -6.21 -13.86 28.47
C ALA A 15 -4.88 -14.33 27.85
N ILE A 16 -4.34 -15.46 28.33
CA ILE A 16 -3.16 -16.10 27.74
C ILE A 16 -3.48 -16.60 26.33
N ASP A 17 -4.60 -17.32 26.13
CA ASP A 17 -5.05 -17.81 24.82
C ASP A 17 -5.15 -16.65 23.82
N ASN A 18 -5.80 -15.55 24.21
CA ASN A 18 -5.93 -14.36 23.36
C ASN A 18 -4.57 -13.72 23.02
N ALA A 19 -3.65 -13.62 23.99
CA ALA A 19 -2.31 -13.07 23.73
C ALA A 19 -1.50 -13.95 22.76
N LEU A 20 -1.62 -15.27 22.87
CA LEU A 20 -0.95 -16.22 21.99
C LEU A 20 -1.52 -16.23 20.56
N ILE A 21 -2.81 -15.96 20.44
CA ILE A 21 -3.53 -15.80 19.17
C ILE A 21 -3.15 -14.48 18.49
N ALA A 22 -3.11 -13.38 19.25
CA ALA A 22 -2.69 -12.06 18.77
C ALA A 22 -1.20 -11.97 18.34
N GLY A 23 -0.43 -13.05 18.50
CA GLY A 23 0.96 -13.12 18.06
C GLY A 23 1.97 -12.48 19.02
N ASP A 24 1.58 -12.16 20.26
CA ASP A 24 2.52 -11.65 21.27
C ASP A 24 3.66 -12.66 21.49
N SER A 25 4.89 -12.15 21.64
CA SER A 25 6.05 -13.01 21.89
C SER A 25 5.87 -13.82 23.18
N PHE A 26 6.25 -15.10 23.17
CA PHE A 26 6.15 -15.95 24.36
C PHE A 26 6.88 -15.36 25.57
N ARG A 27 7.97 -14.62 25.36
CA ARG A 27 8.72 -13.96 26.44
C ARG A 27 7.89 -12.88 27.15
N LYS A 28 7.14 -12.08 26.38
CA LYS A 28 6.26 -11.02 26.91
C LYS A 28 5.06 -11.62 27.65
N VAL A 29 4.45 -12.65 27.08
CA VAL A 29 3.31 -13.35 27.69
C VAL A 29 3.74 -14.08 28.98
N ALA A 30 4.91 -14.73 28.94
CA ALA A 30 5.52 -15.37 30.11
C ALA A 30 5.72 -14.38 31.27
N ALA A 31 6.33 -13.22 30.99
CA ALA A 31 6.57 -12.18 31.99
C ALA A 31 5.27 -11.57 32.53
N ARG A 32 4.23 -11.43 31.70
CA ARG A 32 2.96 -10.81 32.07
C ARG A 32 2.11 -11.70 32.99
N PHE A 33 2.10 -13.00 32.75
CA PHE A 33 1.22 -13.95 33.44
C PHE A 33 1.96 -14.92 34.36
N ASP A 34 3.24 -14.64 34.65
CA ASP A 34 4.11 -15.50 35.46
C ASP A 34 4.11 -16.97 35.00
N THR A 35 4.24 -17.17 33.68
CA THR A 35 4.31 -18.50 33.06
C THR A 35 5.66 -18.71 32.38
N SER A 36 5.96 -19.93 31.95
CA SER A 36 7.19 -20.22 31.19
C SER A 36 6.94 -20.24 29.68
N THR A 37 7.91 -19.76 28.91
CA THR A 37 7.87 -19.78 27.44
C THR A 37 7.65 -21.19 26.89
N GLY A 38 8.29 -22.21 27.48
CA GLY A 38 8.10 -23.62 27.11
C GLY A 38 6.74 -24.21 27.50
N ALA A 39 6.05 -23.64 28.50
CA ALA A 39 4.65 -24.00 28.77
C ALA A 39 3.71 -23.36 27.74
N LEU A 40 3.93 -22.09 27.39
CA LEU A 40 3.17 -21.38 26.36
C LEU A 40 3.31 -22.02 24.98
N GLN A 41 4.52 -22.45 24.60
CA GLN A 41 4.77 -23.10 23.31
C GLN A 41 4.01 -24.44 23.20
N ARG A 42 4.08 -25.29 24.23
CA ARG A 42 3.32 -26.56 24.27
C ARG A 42 1.83 -26.31 24.31
N HIS A 43 1.38 -25.34 25.11
CA HIS A 43 -0.02 -24.97 25.17
C HIS A 43 -0.55 -24.50 23.81
N LYS A 44 0.20 -23.67 23.09
CA LYS A 44 -0.15 -23.23 21.73
C LYS A 44 -0.25 -24.39 20.74
N GLY A 45 0.64 -25.37 20.83
CA GLY A 45 0.66 -26.54 19.94
C GLY A 45 -0.41 -27.59 20.24
N ASP A 46 -0.66 -27.87 21.52
CA ASP A 46 -1.43 -29.06 21.94
C ASP A 46 -2.84 -28.72 22.45
N HIS A 47 -3.10 -27.47 22.85
CA HIS A 47 -4.29 -27.13 23.64
C HIS A 47 -5.02 -25.86 23.20
N LEU A 48 -4.40 -25.01 22.37
CA LEU A 48 -5.07 -23.82 21.86
C LEU A 48 -6.22 -24.23 20.93
N PRO A 49 -7.47 -23.88 21.23
CA PRO A 49 -8.60 -24.32 20.42
C PRO A 49 -8.47 -23.82 18.98
N ALA A 50 -8.43 -24.75 18.02
CA ALA A 50 -8.30 -24.41 16.60
C ALA A 50 -9.39 -23.44 16.11
N ASN A 51 -10.59 -23.47 16.71
CA ASN A 51 -11.68 -22.56 16.39
C ASN A 51 -11.39 -21.11 16.79
N LEU A 52 -10.67 -20.87 17.90
CA LEU A 52 -10.32 -19.52 18.32
C LEU A 52 -9.23 -18.92 17.44
N ALA A 53 -8.23 -19.72 17.05
CA ALA A 53 -7.21 -19.29 16.09
C ALA A 53 -7.85 -18.93 14.73
N LYS A 54 -8.72 -19.81 14.20
CA LYS A 54 -9.45 -19.55 12.95
C LYS A 54 -10.35 -18.31 13.01
N ALA A 55 -11.01 -18.08 14.15
CA ALA A 55 -11.87 -16.90 14.31
C ALA A 55 -11.07 -15.60 14.32
N HIS A 56 -9.88 -15.60 14.94
CA HIS A 56 -8.98 -14.45 14.88
C HIS A 56 -8.45 -14.22 13.46
N ASP A 57 -7.98 -15.26 12.77
CA ASP A 57 -7.52 -15.14 11.38
C ASP A 57 -8.63 -14.60 10.46
N ALA A 58 -9.87 -15.09 10.63
CA ALA A 58 -11.03 -14.59 9.89
C ALA A 58 -11.35 -13.13 10.22
N ASN A 59 -11.19 -12.71 11.48
CA ASN A 59 -11.41 -11.33 11.90
C ASN A 59 -10.33 -10.38 11.35
N GLU A 60 -9.06 -10.82 11.33
CA GLU A 60 -7.96 -10.05 10.72
C GLU A 60 -8.16 -9.87 9.22
N VAL A 61 -8.58 -10.93 8.50
CA VAL A 61 -8.92 -10.84 7.08
C VAL A 61 -10.10 -9.90 6.86
N ALA A 62 -11.19 -10.03 7.63
CA ALA A 62 -12.35 -9.15 7.52
C ALA A 62 -12.02 -7.69 7.82
N HIS A 63 -11.13 -7.43 8.79
CA HIS A 63 -10.66 -6.08 9.09
C HIS A 63 -9.77 -5.51 7.98
N GLY A 64 -8.93 -6.35 7.37
CA GLY A 64 -8.15 -5.99 6.18
C GLY A 64 -9.04 -5.65 4.97
N ASP A 65 -10.10 -6.44 4.74
CA ASP A 65 -11.07 -6.21 3.68
C ASP A 65 -11.85 -4.89 3.91
N ASP A 66 -12.28 -4.62 5.14
CA ASP A 66 -12.94 -3.35 5.49
C ASP A 66 -12.03 -2.14 5.25
N LEU A 67 -10.76 -2.23 5.64
CA LEU A 67 -9.79 -1.16 5.38
C LEU A 67 -9.56 -0.97 3.87
N LEU A 68 -9.49 -2.06 3.10
CA LEU A 68 -9.34 -2.00 1.64
C LEU A 68 -10.54 -1.30 0.99
N ASP A 69 -11.76 -1.61 1.43
CA ASP A 69 -12.98 -0.99 0.93
C ASP A 69 -13.07 0.50 1.32
N GLN A 70 -12.63 0.88 2.52
CA GLN A 70 -12.51 2.28 2.91
C GLN A 70 -11.55 3.06 2.00
N VAL A 71 -10.40 2.49 1.65
CA VAL A 71 -9.42 3.14 0.74
C VAL A 71 -9.96 3.23 -0.69
N ARG A 72 -10.65 2.19 -1.19
CA ARG A 72 -11.35 2.26 -2.50
C ARG A 72 -12.42 3.34 -2.53
N SER A 73 -13.19 3.48 -1.45
CA SER A 73 -14.20 4.54 -1.31
C SER A 73 -13.56 5.93 -1.38
N LEU A 74 -12.43 6.12 -0.70
CA LEU A 74 -11.67 7.36 -0.72
C LEU A 74 -11.14 7.68 -2.13
N GLN A 75 -10.59 6.68 -2.82
CA GLN A 75 -10.14 6.82 -4.22
C GLN A 75 -11.29 7.27 -5.13
N GLY A 76 -12.47 6.66 -5.00
CA GLY A 76 -13.65 7.06 -5.78
C GLY A 76 -14.07 8.50 -5.53
N LYS A 77 -14.00 8.97 -4.27
CA LYS A 77 -14.28 10.37 -3.93
C LYS A 77 -13.24 11.34 -4.51
N ALA A 78 -11.96 10.99 -4.45
CA ALA A 78 -10.88 11.81 -5.02
C ALA A 78 -11.04 11.95 -6.54
N LEU A 79 -11.37 10.87 -7.25
CA LEU A 79 -11.69 10.91 -8.68
C LEU A 79 -12.93 11.76 -8.99
N ALA A 80 -13.98 11.68 -8.17
CA ALA A 80 -15.17 12.51 -8.36
C ALA A 80 -14.89 14.01 -8.16
N ILE A 81 -13.98 14.36 -7.23
CA ILE A 81 -13.52 15.74 -7.03
C ILE A 81 -12.69 16.19 -8.23
N LEU A 82 -11.81 15.33 -8.76
CA LEU A 82 -11.02 15.62 -9.96
C LEU A 82 -11.93 15.97 -11.14
N THR A 83 -12.93 15.14 -11.44
CA THR A 83 -13.88 15.40 -12.54
C THR A 83 -14.61 16.73 -12.38
N LYS A 84 -15.00 17.11 -11.15
CA LYS A 84 -15.65 18.39 -10.87
C LYS A 84 -14.70 19.57 -11.05
N ALA A 85 -13.46 19.44 -10.59
CA ALA A 85 -12.44 20.48 -10.72
C ALA A 85 -12.07 20.71 -12.19
N GLU A 86 -11.94 19.63 -12.97
CA GLU A 86 -11.73 19.69 -14.43
C GLU A 86 -12.89 20.40 -15.14
N ALA A 87 -14.14 20.03 -14.83
CA ALA A 87 -15.33 20.66 -15.40
C ALA A 87 -15.45 22.16 -15.04
N ALA A 88 -14.98 22.56 -13.86
CA ALA A 88 -14.97 23.94 -13.40
C ALA A 88 -13.76 24.75 -13.91
N GLY A 89 -12.80 24.13 -14.61
CA GLY A 89 -11.54 24.75 -15.00
C GLY A 89 -10.61 25.08 -13.82
N ASP A 90 -10.88 24.52 -12.63
CA ASP A 90 -10.04 24.69 -11.44
C ASP A 90 -8.86 23.72 -11.49
N LEU A 91 -7.82 24.11 -12.24
CA LEU A 91 -6.61 23.33 -12.41
C LEU A 91 -5.85 23.10 -11.09
N ARG A 92 -5.98 23.98 -10.09
CA ARG A 92 -5.35 23.77 -8.77
C ARG A 92 -6.09 22.70 -7.98
N GLY A 93 -7.42 22.74 -7.97
CA GLY A 93 -8.26 21.69 -7.39
C GLY A 93 -7.99 20.32 -8.04
N ALA A 94 -7.84 20.30 -9.37
CA ALA A 94 -7.53 19.10 -10.13
C ALA A 94 -6.14 18.50 -9.76
N LEU A 95 -5.09 19.33 -9.71
CA LEU A 95 -3.75 18.89 -9.29
C LEU A 95 -3.73 18.37 -7.84
N GLY A 96 -4.52 18.98 -6.94
CA GLY A 96 -4.71 18.50 -5.57
C GLY A 96 -5.36 17.12 -5.52
N ALA A 97 -6.44 16.92 -6.27
CA ALA A 97 -7.14 15.64 -6.35
C ALA A 97 -6.28 14.52 -6.96
N ILE A 98 -5.47 14.83 -7.99
CA ILE A 98 -4.52 13.89 -8.58
C ILE A 98 -3.47 13.44 -7.56
N ARG A 99 -2.92 14.38 -6.77
CA ARG A 99 -1.94 14.06 -5.73
C ARG A 99 -2.52 13.11 -4.69
N GLU A 100 -3.75 13.37 -4.24
CA GLU A 100 -4.42 12.52 -3.25
C GLU A 100 -4.75 11.15 -3.83
N THR A 101 -5.23 11.09 -5.07
CA THR A 101 -5.49 9.83 -5.79
C THR A 101 -4.22 8.98 -5.89
N ARG A 102 -3.07 9.58 -6.25
CA ARG A 102 -1.78 8.89 -6.24
C ARG A 102 -1.42 8.37 -4.84
N GLY A 103 -1.65 9.16 -3.79
CA GLY A 103 -1.42 8.73 -2.41
C GLY A 103 -2.27 7.52 -2.01
N THR A 104 -3.54 7.47 -2.43
CA THR A 104 -4.41 6.31 -2.18
C THR A 104 -3.94 5.05 -2.92
N LEU A 105 -3.43 5.19 -4.13
CA LEU A 105 -2.85 4.06 -4.90
C LEU A 105 -1.59 3.51 -4.23
N ASP A 106 -0.70 4.37 -3.75
CA ASP A 106 0.50 3.96 -3.00
C ASP A 106 0.11 3.21 -1.71
N LEU A 107 -0.95 3.66 -1.03
CA LEU A 107 -1.46 2.99 0.16
C LEU A 107 -2.08 1.62 -0.17
N LEU A 108 -2.89 1.53 -1.21
CA LEU A 108 -3.46 0.26 -1.70
C LEU A 108 -2.36 -0.74 -2.07
N ALA A 109 -1.34 -0.30 -2.79
CA ALA A 109 -0.24 -1.17 -3.21
C ALA A 109 0.57 -1.70 -2.01
N LYS A 110 0.73 -0.90 -0.95
CA LYS A 110 1.34 -1.35 0.31
C LYS A 110 0.46 -2.36 1.06
N LEU A 111 -0.84 -2.09 1.16
CA LEU A 111 -1.80 -2.99 1.83
C LEU A 111 -1.92 -4.34 1.11
N LEU A 112 -1.86 -4.35 -0.22
CA LEU A 112 -1.87 -5.55 -1.05
C LEU A 112 -0.52 -6.26 -1.14
N GLY A 113 0.54 -5.75 -0.48
CA GLY A 113 1.88 -6.32 -0.53
C GLY A 113 2.58 -6.22 -1.89
N MET A 114 2.08 -5.36 -2.79
CA MET A 114 2.63 -5.15 -4.14
C MET A 114 3.85 -4.22 -4.17
N MET A 115 4.14 -3.54 -3.06
CA MET A 115 5.32 -2.67 -2.91
C MET A 115 6.10 -3.06 -1.65
N ASN A 116 7.30 -3.60 -1.83
CA ASN A 116 8.26 -3.77 -0.75
C ASN A 116 9.01 -2.45 -0.52
N ASN A 117 8.92 -1.89 0.69
CA ASN A 117 9.75 -0.75 1.13
C ASN A 117 11.22 -1.13 1.41
N LYS A 118 11.59 -2.38 1.13
CA LYS A 118 12.97 -2.83 1.29
C LYS A 118 13.75 -2.28 0.08
N PRO A 119 14.82 -1.48 0.27
CA PRO A 119 15.69 -1.16 -0.85
C PRO A 119 16.12 -2.49 -1.46
N ASP A 120 16.02 -2.60 -2.79
CA ASP A 120 16.54 -3.76 -3.52
C ASP A 120 17.99 -4.01 -3.02
N PRO A 121 18.37 -5.27 -2.74
CA PRO A 121 19.78 -5.56 -2.49
C PRO A 121 20.56 -5.03 -3.69
N PRO A 122 21.73 -4.39 -3.50
CA PRO A 122 22.54 -3.93 -4.63
C PRO A 122 23.00 -5.16 -5.42
N GLY A 123 22.30 -5.47 -6.49
CA GLY A 123 22.54 -6.67 -7.31
C GLY A 123 21.72 -6.65 -8.59
N ASP A 124 22.42 -6.37 -9.70
CA ASP A 124 22.02 -6.62 -11.09
C ASP A 124 20.66 -6.07 -11.55
N GLN A 125 20.50 -4.75 -11.52
CA GLN A 125 19.51 -4.11 -12.39
C GLN A 125 20.05 -4.10 -13.83
N PRO A 126 19.39 -4.77 -14.81
CA PRO A 126 19.72 -4.59 -16.22
C PRO A 126 19.53 -3.11 -16.59
N PRO A 127 20.31 -2.57 -17.55
CA PRO A 127 20.26 -1.16 -17.88
C PRO A 127 18.85 -0.76 -18.27
N VAL A 128 18.26 0.16 -17.50
CA VAL A 128 16.96 0.75 -17.79
C VAL A 128 17.10 1.52 -19.11
N ARG A 129 16.49 1.01 -20.19
CA ARG A 129 16.41 1.72 -21.46
C ARG A 129 15.38 2.83 -21.33
N ILE A 130 15.84 4.03 -20.97
CA ILE A 130 15.03 5.25 -21.05
C ILE A 130 14.69 5.48 -22.53
N HIS A 131 13.45 5.16 -22.92
CA HIS A 131 12.92 5.62 -24.20
C HIS A 131 12.47 7.06 -24.01
N THR A 132 13.26 8.01 -24.51
CA THR A 132 12.84 9.39 -24.63
C THR A 132 11.73 9.47 -25.68
N ILE A 133 10.48 9.52 -25.23
CA ILE A 133 9.37 9.88 -26.10
C ILE A 133 9.43 11.40 -26.28
N ILE A 134 10.00 11.84 -27.41
CA ILE A 134 9.89 13.24 -27.82
C ILE A 134 8.46 13.42 -28.32
N TYR A 135 7.64 14.11 -27.54
CA TYR A 135 6.34 14.59 -28.00
C TYR A 135 6.58 15.68 -29.04
N VAL A 136 6.43 15.34 -30.32
CA VAL A 136 6.39 16.33 -31.40
C VAL A 136 4.94 16.76 -31.55
N SER A 137 4.63 17.98 -31.12
CA SER A 137 3.32 18.59 -31.36
C SER A 137 3.03 18.61 -32.87
N PRO A 138 1.88 18.07 -33.33
CA PRO A 138 1.46 18.22 -34.71
C PRO A 138 0.91 19.64 -34.88
N GLY A 139 1.73 20.58 -35.35
CA GLY A 139 1.29 21.97 -35.48
C GLY A 139 2.33 23.01 -35.89
N SER A 140 3.31 22.66 -36.73
CA SER A 140 4.04 23.69 -37.48
C SER A 140 4.12 23.30 -38.94
N GLU A 141 3.04 23.56 -39.67
CA GLU A 141 3.14 23.79 -41.11
C GLU A 141 4.22 24.87 -41.32
N GLN A 142 5.35 24.46 -41.86
CA GLN A 142 6.33 25.39 -42.41
C GLN A 142 5.69 25.97 -43.67
N GLU A 143 5.15 27.20 -43.59
CA GLU A 143 4.89 27.97 -44.80
C GLU A 143 6.17 28.03 -45.63
N PRO A 144 6.11 27.74 -46.94
CA PRO A 144 7.29 27.83 -47.79
C PRO A 144 7.79 29.29 -47.82
N PRO A 145 9.11 29.53 -47.86
CA PRO A 145 9.63 30.89 -47.88
C PRO A 145 9.14 31.63 -49.13
N THR A 146 8.43 32.75 -48.93
CA THR A 146 8.10 33.71 -49.98
C THR A 146 9.38 34.31 -50.57
N VAL A 147 9.61 34.06 -51.86
CA VAL A 147 10.66 34.74 -52.65
C VAL A 147 10.22 36.18 -52.85
N VAL A 148 10.91 37.12 -52.22
CA VAL A 148 10.75 38.56 -52.50
C VAL A 148 11.76 38.93 -53.59
N GLU A 149 11.29 39.00 -54.83
CA GLU A 149 12.05 39.65 -55.92
C GLU A 149 12.03 41.16 -55.70
N GLY A 150 13.12 41.70 -55.13
CA GLY A 150 13.34 43.14 -54.99
C GLY A 150 14.21 43.65 -56.14
N SER A 151 13.59 44.28 -57.13
CA SER A 151 14.23 45.05 -58.20
C SER A 151 14.85 46.34 -57.64
N GLY A 152 16.13 46.27 -57.27
CA GLY A 152 16.93 47.43 -56.87
C GLY A 152 17.48 48.19 -58.08
N GLN A 153 16.79 49.24 -58.47
CA GLN A 153 17.15 50.20 -59.51
C GLN A 153 18.40 51.01 -59.10
N MET A 154 19.49 50.93 -59.89
CA MET A 154 20.66 51.80 -59.73
C MET A 154 20.32 53.20 -60.23
N VAL A 155 20.45 54.19 -59.35
CA VAL A 155 20.36 55.62 -59.69
C VAL A 155 21.66 56.28 -59.24
N GLY A 156 22.35 56.94 -60.18
CA GLY A 156 23.43 57.91 -59.93
C GLY A 156 24.80 57.44 -60.33
#